data_AF-A0A9X4KSD9-F1
#
_entry.id   AF-A0A9X4KSD9-F1
#
_cell.length_a   1.000
_cell.length_b   1.000
_cell.length_c   1.000
_cell.angle_alpha   90.00
_cell.angle_beta   90.00
_cell.angle_gamma   90.00
#
_symmetry.space_group_name_H-M   'P 1'
#
loop_
_entity.id
_entity.type
_entity.pdbx_description
1 polymer ?
#
loop_
_entity_poly.entity_id
_entity_poly.type
_entity_poly.pdbx_seq_one_letter_code
_entity_poly.pdbx_strand_id
1 'polypeptide(L)'
;MEFKSTDIVELWKYAGSSTPAQVGTTVDIGSVIPGFDMTAHHVYEIKVDGSAFKLSIDGATVTTFTDASLTAGGIGFSVKGAGATPVQLLVDDVTVMPNV
;
A
#
# COMPACT_ATOMS: atom_id res chain seq x y z
N MET A 1 -0.63 -2.66 -2.90
CA MET A 1 -1.39 -1.99 -1.83
C MET A 1 -2.02 -0.74 -2.42
N GLU A 2 -3.24 -0.42 -2.04
CA GLU A 2 -3.98 0.75 -2.51
C GLU A 2 -4.33 1.63 -1.31
N PHE A 3 -3.85 2.87 -1.34
CA PHE A 3 -4.17 3.92 -0.36
C PHE A 3 -5.39 4.68 -0.86
N LYS A 4 -6.37 4.90 0.01
CA LYS A 4 -7.61 5.62 -0.33
C LYS A 4 -7.46 7.11 -0.02
N SER A 5 -8.50 7.88 -0.33
CA SER A 5 -8.60 9.32 0.01
C SER A 5 -8.95 9.58 1.48
N THR A 6 -8.95 8.53 2.29
CA THR A 6 -9.09 8.53 3.74
C THR A 6 -7.91 7.72 4.31
N ASP A 7 -7.73 7.71 5.63
CA ASP A 7 -6.68 6.98 6.35
C ASP A 7 -6.82 5.45 6.25
N ILE A 8 -6.90 4.92 5.02
CA ILE A 8 -7.25 3.55 4.73
C ILE A 8 -6.26 2.98 3.72
N VAL A 9 -5.78 1.78 4.03
CA VAL A 9 -4.99 0.95 3.12
C VAL A 9 -5.61 -0.43 2.93
N GLU A 10 -5.55 -0.92 1.70
CA GLU A 10 -6.03 -2.23 1.29
C GLU A 10 -4.99 -2.95 0.44
N LEU A 11 -5.00 -4.28 0.43
CA LEU A 11 -4.28 -5.06 -0.56
C LEU A 11 -5.27 -5.68 -1.54
N TRP A 12 -5.04 -5.48 -2.84
CA TRP A 12 -5.84 -6.03 -3.92
C TRP A 12 -4.97 -6.90 -4.82
N LYS A 13 -5.54 -8.00 -5.31
CA LYS A 13 -4.91 -8.89 -6.30
C LYS A 13 -5.79 -9.09 -7.52
N TYR A 14 -5.15 -9.36 -8.64
CA TYR A 14 -5.78 -9.74 -9.91
C TYR A 14 -5.37 -11.18 -10.22
N ALA A 15 -6.12 -12.15 -9.71
CA ALA A 15 -5.77 -13.58 -9.79
C ALA A 15 -6.05 -14.15 -11.20
N GLY A 16 -5.32 -13.68 -12.21
CA GLY A 16 -5.51 -14.06 -13.62
C GLY A 16 -6.81 -13.53 -14.25
N SER A 17 -7.43 -12.52 -13.64
CA SER A 17 -8.69 -11.92 -14.07
C SER A 17 -8.63 -10.39 -13.95
N SER A 18 -9.45 -9.68 -14.74
CA SER A 18 -9.66 -8.22 -14.60
C SER A 18 -10.51 -7.85 -13.39
N THR A 19 -11.13 -8.82 -12.72
CA THR A 19 -11.87 -8.61 -11.47
C THR A 19 -10.91 -8.67 -10.29
N PRO A 20 -10.70 -7.57 -9.55
CA PRO A 20 -9.82 -7.59 -8.39
C PRO A 20 -10.48 -8.31 -7.21
N ALA A 21 -9.66 -8.96 -6.39
CA ALA A 21 -10.05 -9.54 -5.11
C ALA A 21 -9.23 -8.88 -3.99
N GLN A 22 -9.89 -8.49 -2.90
CA GLN A 22 -9.20 -7.95 -1.74
C GLN A 22 -8.49 -9.09 -0.99
N VAL A 23 -7.30 -8.81 -0.49
CA VAL A 23 -6.53 -9.66 0.41
C VAL A 23 -6.68 -9.09 1.81
N GLY A 24 -7.12 -9.94 2.74
CA GLY A 24 -7.37 -9.53 4.12
C GLY A 24 -8.53 -8.53 4.23
N THR A 25 -8.49 -7.71 5.29
CA THR A 25 -9.49 -6.67 5.56
C THR A 25 -8.90 -5.29 5.31
N THR A 26 -9.77 -4.30 5.12
CA THR A 26 -9.42 -2.88 5.13
C THR A 26 -8.74 -2.50 6.46
N VAL A 27 -7.69 -1.69 6.39
CA VAL A 27 -6.92 -1.23 7.56
C VAL A 27 -7.06 0.28 7.70
N ASP A 28 -7.39 0.73 8.91
CA ASP A 28 -7.43 2.13 9.31
C ASP A 28 -6.03 2.56 9.82
N ILE A 29 -5.34 3.41 9.07
CA ILE A 29 -4.02 3.94 9.38
C ILE A 29 -4.09 4.87 10.60
N GLY A 30 -5.13 5.69 10.71
CA GLY A 30 -5.31 6.64 11.81
C GLY A 30 -5.52 5.95 13.16
N SER A 31 -6.02 4.71 13.15
CA SER A 31 -6.10 3.86 14.35
C SER A 31 -4.74 3.36 14.85
N VAL A 32 -3.74 3.27 13.97
CA VAL A 32 -2.37 2.81 14.28
C VAL A 32 -1.43 3.99 14.52
N ILE A 33 -1.60 5.06 13.76
CA ILE A 33 -0.80 6.29 13.83
C ILE A 33 -1.75 7.45 14.17
N PRO A 34 -1.96 7.74 15.47
CA PRO A 34 -2.85 8.82 15.88
C PRO A 34 -2.42 10.16 15.30
N GLY A 35 -3.34 10.85 14.62
CA GLY A 35 -3.07 12.13 13.98
C GLY A 35 -2.31 12.04 12.66
N PHE A 36 -2.39 10.89 11.96
CA PHE A 36 -1.87 10.75 10.60
C PHE A 36 -2.39 11.88 9.69
N ASP A 37 -1.48 12.56 8.99
CA ASP A 37 -1.80 13.71 8.15
C ASP A 37 -1.61 13.35 6.68
N MET A 38 -2.72 13.04 6.00
CA MET A 38 -2.70 12.69 4.58
C MET A 38 -2.12 13.77 3.64
N THR A 39 -1.84 14.97 4.13
CA THR A 39 -1.24 16.07 3.37
C THR A 39 0.26 16.20 3.60
N ALA A 40 0.83 15.49 4.58
CA ALA A 40 2.25 15.51 4.90
C ALA A 40 3.04 14.51 4.04
N HIS A 41 4.36 14.75 3.98
CA HIS A 41 5.31 13.78 3.44
C HIS A 41 5.56 12.68 4.47
N HIS A 42 5.47 11.42 4.03
CA HIS A 42 5.56 10.25 4.88
C HIS A 42 6.54 9.24 4.30
N VAL A 43 7.23 8.50 5.18
CA VAL A 43 8.15 7.44 4.77
C VAL A 43 7.41 6.11 4.77
N TYR A 44 7.27 5.50 3.59
CA TYR A 44 6.62 4.21 3.42
C TYR A 44 7.66 3.11 3.22
N GLU A 45 7.57 2.04 4.00
CA GLU A 45 8.33 0.80 3.80
C GLU A 45 7.38 -0.35 3.50
N ILE A 46 7.61 -1.03 2.39
CA ILE A 46 6.93 -2.30 2.07
C ILE A 46 7.98 -3.40 2.11
N LYS A 47 7.83 -4.34 3.05
CA LYS A 47 8.65 -5.55 3.13
C LYS A 47 7.81 -6.75 2.75
N VAL A 48 8.23 -7.46 1.71
CA VAL A 48 7.61 -8.71 1.26
C VAL A 48 8.54 -9.88 1.57
N ASP A 49 8.07 -10.81 2.40
CA ASP A 49 8.80 -12.01 2.78
C ASP A 49 7.88 -13.23 2.65
N GLY A 50 8.12 -14.04 1.62
CA GLY A 50 7.22 -15.11 1.22
C GLY A 50 5.81 -14.61 0.95
N SER A 51 4.86 -15.04 1.78
CA SER A 51 3.44 -14.64 1.69
C SER A 51 3.09 -13.39 2.51
N ALA A 52 4.03 -12.84 3.29
CA ALA A 52 3.80 -11.71 4.18
C ALA A 52 4.13 -10.39 3.47
N PHE A 53 3.14 -9.51 3.36
CA PHE A 53 3.24 -8.16 2.80
C PHE A 53 3.09 -7.15 3.93
N LYS A 54 4.21 -6.77 4.55
CA LYS A 54 4.24 -5.82 5.66
C LYS A 54 4.35 -4.39 5.15
N LEU A 55 3.52 -3.51 5.69
CA LEU A 55 3.58 -2.07 5.50
C LEU A 55 3.99 -1.39 6.80
N SER A 56 5.02 -0.56 6.73
CA SER A 56 5.36 0.41 7.77
C SER A 56 5.21 1.83 7.21
N ILE A 57 4.73 2.76 8.03
CA ILE A 57 4.68 4.19 7.72
C ILE A 57 5.33 4.95 8.87
N ASP A 58 6.29 5.82 8.56
CA ASP A 58 7.10 6.58 9.54
C ASP A 58 7.72 5.69 10.63
N GLY A 59 8.10 4.47 10.26
CA GLY A 59 8.66 3.46 11.16
C GLY A 59 7.64 2.67 11.99
N ALA A 60 6.37 3.08 12.02
CA ALA A 60 5.30 2.32 12.66
C ALA A 60 4.80 1.20 11.73
N THR A 61 4.73 -0.03 12.22
CA THR A 61 4.12 -1.14 11.45
C THR A 61 2.61 -0.94 11.42
N VAL A 62 2.07 -0.63 10.24
CA VAL A 62 0.64 -0.40 10.03
C VAL A 62 -0.12 -1.71 9.88
N THR A 63 0.41 -2.64 9.09
CA THR A 63 -0.24 -3.93 8.85
C THR A 63 0.70 -4.96 8.22
N THR A 64 0.29 -6.21 8.28
CA THR A 64 0.83 -7.30 7.46
C THR A 64 -0.33 -8.04 6.81
N PHE A 65 -0.42 -7.97 5.48
CA PHE A 65 -1.33 -8.84 4.72
C PHE A 65 -0.65 -10.17 4.43
N THR A 66 -1.42 -11.27 4.41
CA THR A 66 -0.89 -12.60 4.06
C THR A 66 -1.57 -13.13 2.82
N ASP A 67 -0.82 -13.43 1.77
CA ASP A 67 -1.31 -14.09 0.56
C ASP A 67 -0.21 -14.95 -0.09
N ALA A 68 -0.42 -16.26 -0.16
CA ALA A 68 0.56 -17.18 -0.75
C ALA A 68 0.43 -17.34 -2.28
N SER A 69 -0.61 -16.74 -2.89
CA SER A 69 -0.82 -16.81 -4.34
C SER A 69 -0.07 -15.71 -5.11
N LEU A 70 0.36 -14.65 -4.42
CA LEU A 70 1.19 -13.58 -4.96
C LEU A 70 2.68 -13.92 -4.84
N THR A 71 3.21 -14.66 -5.81
CA THR A 71 4.60 -15.16 -5.78
C THR A 71 5.61 -14.30 -6.53
N ALA A 72 5.15 -13.43 -7.44
CA ALA A 72 5.98 -12.51 -8.20
C ALA A 72 5.15 -11.33 -8.72
N GLY A 73 5.80 -10.22 -9.07
CA GLY A 73 5.13 -9.04 -9.62
C GLY A 73 6.10 -7.89 -9.92
N GLY A 74 5.52 -6.80 -10.44
CA GLY A 74 6.23 -5.53 -10.61
C GLY A 74 6.02 -4.60 -9.42
N ILE A 75 6.87 -3.59 -9.32
CA ILE A 75 6.75 -2.49 -8.36
C ILE A 75 6.45 -1.22 -9.16
N GLY A 76 5.51 -0.40 -8.67
CA GLY A 76 5.17 0.85 -9.32
C GLY A 76 4.20 1.70 -8.51
N PHE A 77 4.02 2.93 -8.96
CA PHE A 77 3.12 3.91 -8.37
C PHE A 77 2.00 4.19 -9.38
N SER A 78 0.77 4.27 -8.89
CA SER A 78 -0.40 4.59 -9.72
C SER A 78 -1.28 5.59 -9.02
N VAL A 79 -1.68 6.65 -9.72
CA VAL A 79 -2.66 7.61 -9.24
C VAL A 79 -4.00 7.31 -9.93
N LYS A 80 -5.02 7.01 -9.14
CA LYS A 80 -6.39 6.83 -9.63
C LYS A 80 -7.21 8.06 -9.25
N GLY A 81 -7.48 8.93 -10.23
CA GLY A 81 -8.41 10.03 -10.07
C GLY A 81 -9.85 9.59 -10.29
N ALA A 82 -10.77 10.03 -9.45
CA ALA A 82 -12.21 9.93 -9.69
C ALA A 82 -12.75 11.35 -10.00
N GLY A 83 -13.23 11.58 -11.22
CA GLY A 83 -13.86 12.84 -11.61
C GLY A 83 -12.91 13.90 -12.18
N ALA A 84 -13.36 15.16 -12.15
CA ALA A 84 -12.71 16.28 -12.85
C ALA A 84 -11.54 16.94 -12.08
N THR A 85 -11.33 16.56 -10.82
CA THR A 85 -10.27 17.13 -9.99
C THR A 85 -8.95 16.40 -10.24
N PRO A 86 -7.87 17.10 -10.62
CA PRO A 86 -6.55 16.48 -10.74
C PRO A 86 -6.08 15.93 -9.39
N VAL A 87 -5.69 14.66 -9.35
CA VAL A 87 -5.00 14.05 -8.21
C VAL A 87 -3.50 14.08 -8.51
N GLN A 88 -2.72 14.53 -7.55
CA GLN A 88 -1.26 14.65 -7.66
C GLN A 88 -0.59 13.72 -6.66
N LEU A 89 0.54 13.13 -7.05
CA LEU A 89 1.37 12.30 -6.19
C LEU A 89 2.82 12.76 -6.36
N LEU A 90 3.46 13.08 -5.23
CA LEU A 90 4.89 13.30 -5.15
C LEU A 90 5.53 12.02 -4.60
N VAL A 91 6.52 11.49 -5.31
CA VAL A 91 7.33 10.35 -4.86
C VAL A 91 8.80 10.71 -5.03
N ASP A 92 9.57 10.56 -3.96
CA ASP A 92 11.01 10.75 -3.89
C ASP A 92 11.66 9.61 -3.07
N ASP A 93 13.00 9.57 -3.08
CA ASP A 93 13.83 8.62 -2.32
C ASP A 93 13.46 7.12 -2.47
N VAL A 94 13.09 6.72 -3.69
CA VAL A 94 12.70 5.32 -3.99
C VAL A 94 13.92 4.40 -4.01
N THR A 95 13.92 3.42 -3.12
CA THR A 95 14.86 2.29 -3.13
C THR A 95 14.11 0.97 -3.28
N VAL A 96 14.59 0.11 -4.17
CA VAL A 96 14.08 -1.25 -4.36
C VAL A 96 15.25 -2.22 -4.25
N MET A 97 15.13 -3.21 -3.35
CA MET A 97 16.15 -4.23 -3.15
C MET A 97 15.50 -5.61 -2.97
N PRO A 98 16.12 -6.70 -3.43
CA PRO A 98 15.74 -8.04 -3.02
C PRO A 98 15.86 -8.19 -1.50
N ASN A 99 14.93 -8.91 -0.87
CA ASN A 99 15.20 -9.48 0.46
C ASN A 99 16.21 -10.62 0.27
N VAL A 100 17.44 -10.41 0.73
CA VAL A 100 18.49 -11.44 0.80
C VAL A 100 18.61 -12.01 2.19
#